data_AF-A0A0D3AGB9-F1
#
_entry.id   AF-A0A0D3AGB9-F1
#
_cell.length_a   1.000
_cell.length_b   1.000
_cell.length_c   1.000
_cell.angle_alpha   90.00
_cell.angle_beta   90.00
_cell.angle_gamma   90.00
#
_symmetry.space_group_name_H-M   'P 1'
#
loop_
_entity.id
_entity.type
_entity.pdbx_description
1 polymer ?
#
loop_
_entity_poly.entity_id
_entity_poly.type
_entity_poly.pdbx_seq_one_letter_code
_entity_poly.pdbx_strand_id
1 'polypeptide(L)'
;MIGTIRLPVYAGDVTKTVKFSVIRAKAPYNAILGTPWLHFMKAIPSTYHQCVKFPGKDGTTQTIRGDQRAARELLIAAIKLQQSVPLVNSVAKP
;
A
#
# COMPACT_ATOMS: atom_id res chain seq x y z
N MET A 1 17.04 -2.37 -1.76
CA MET A 1 16.19 -3.39 -2.43
C MET A 1 16.76 -4.76 -2.08
N ILE A 2 15.92 -5.72 -1.66
CA ILE A 2 16.36 -7.10 -1.31
C ILE A 2 16.21 -8.04 -2.51
N GLY A 3 15.21 -7.82 -3.36
CA GLY A 3 14.96 -8.65 -4.54
C GLY A 3 13.58 -8.39 -5.11
N THR A 4 13.07 -9.34 -5.90
CA THR A 4 11.70 -9.28 -6.44
C THR A 4 10.96 -10.58 -6.17
N ILE A 5 9.65 -10.50 -5.94
CA ILE A 5 8.76 -11.65 -5.74
C ILE A 5 7.52 -11.53 -6.64
N ARG A 6 6.97 -12.65 -7.08
CA ARG A 6 5.69 -12.69 -7.80
C ARG A 6 4.62 -13.21 -6.85
N LEU A 7 3.59 -12.41 -6.59
CA LEU A 7 2.51 -12.77 -5.68
C LEU A 7 1.15 -12.60 -6.37
N PRO A 8 0.18 -13.48 -6.10
CA PRO A 8 -1.20 -13.26 -6.50
C PRO A 8 -1.81 -12.12 -5.67
N VAL A 9 -2.40 -11.16 -6.35
CA VAL A 9 -3.19 -10.07 -5.73
C VAL A 9 -4.64 -10.31 -6.03
N TYR A 10 -5.44 -10.43 -4.98
CA TYR A 10 -6.89 -10.64 -5.03
C TYR A 10 -7.58 -9.29 -4.82
N ALA A 11 -8.43 -8.90 -5.77
CA ALA A 11 -9.21 -7.67 -5.72
C ALA A 11 -10.64 -7.98 -6.16
N GLY A 12 -11.55 -8.06 -5.19
CA GLY A 12 -12.89 -8.57 -5.45
C GLY A 12 -12.83 -10.00 -6.00
N ASP A 13 -13.50 -10.25 -7.12
CA ASP A 13 -13.45 -11.55 -7.81
C ASP A 13 -12.24 -11.73 -8.76
N VAL A 14 -11.41 -10.70 -8.98
CA VAL A 14 -10.29 -10.72 -9.93
C VAL A 14 -8.98 -11.05 -9.21
N THR A 15 -8.16 -11.92 -9.82
CA THR A 15 -6.82 -12.23 -9.33
C THR A 15 -5.78 -11.96 -10.40
N LYS A 16 -4.73 -11.21 -10.05
CA LYS A 16 -3.60 -10.90 -10.94
C LYS A 16 -2.28 -11.23 -10.25
N THR A 17 -1.38 -11.92 -10.95
CA THR A 17 -0.01 -12.15 -10.45
C THR A 17 0.83 -10.90 -10.72
N VAL A 18 1.34 -10.27 -9.65
CA VAL A 18 2.09 -9.01 -9.70
C VAL A 18 3.53 -9.25 -9.28
N LYS A 19 4.49 -8.67 -10.01
CA LYS A 19 5.89 -8.64 -9.62
C LYS A 19 6.14 -7.45 -8.70
N PHE A 20 6.52 -7.72 -7.47
CA PHE A 20 6.86 -6.72 -6.46
C PHE A 20 8.37 -6.60 -6.29
N SER A 21 8.86 -5.39 -6.02
CA SER A 21 10.19 -5.18 -5.46
C SER A 21 10.11 -5.27 -3.94
N VAL A 22 10.93 -6.13 -3.35
CA VAL A 22 10.99 -6.33 -1.91
C VAL A 22 12.04 -5.39 -1.33
N ILE A 23 11.66 -4.64 -0.30
CA ILE A 23 12.54 -3.72 0.42
C ILE A 23 12.52 -4.04 1.92
N ARG A 24 13.65 -3.85 2.60
CA ARG A 24 13.73 -3.96 4.06
C ARG A 24 13.48 -2.58 4.65
N ALA A 25 12.23 -2.26 4.95
CA ALA A 25 11.86 -0.97 5.51
C ALA A 25 10.80 -1.14 6.60
N LYS A 26 10.89 -0.31 7.66
CA LYS A 26 9.77 -0.12 8.58
C LYS A 26 8.76 0.79 7.89
N ALA A 27 7.64 0.23 7.44
CA ALA A 27 6.58 0.95 6.77
C ALA A 27 5.23 0.62 7.42
N PRO A 28 4.26 1.54 7.41
CA PRO A 28 2.92 1.27 7.92
C PRO A 28 2.13 0.30 6.99
N TYR A 29 2.63 0.00 5.79
CA TYR A 29 1.96 -0.87 4.82
C TYR A 29 2.84 -2.04 4.39
N ASN A 30 2.21 -3.12 3.94
CA ASN A 30 2.88 -4.34 3.48
C ASN A 30 3.23 -4.34 1.99
N ALA A 31 2.44 -3.66 1.17
CA ALA A 31 2.62 -3.60 -0.28
C ALA A 31 2.05 -2.31 -0.87
N ILE A 32 2.63 -1.83 -1.97
CA ILE A 32 2.11 -0.72 -2.77
C ILE A 32 1.78 -1.26 -4.16
N LEU A 33 0.56 -1.02 -4.61
CA LEU A 33 0.12 -1.30 -5.97
C LEU A 33 0.24 -0.02 -6.80
N GLY A 34 1.25 0.03 -7.67
CA GLY A 34 1.48 1.19 -8.53
C GLY A 34 0.62 1.19 -9.80
N THR A 35 0.88 2.19 -10.64
CA THR A 35 0.28 2.35 -11.97
C THR A 35 0.29 1.09 -12.84
N PRO A 36 1.36 0.26 -12.86
CA PRO A 36 1.35 -0.97 -13.66
C PRO A 36 0.22 -1.92 -13.27
N TRP A 37 -0.09 -2.05 -11.97
CA TRP A 37 -1.19 -2.88 -11.52
C TRP A 37 -2.55 -2.26 -11.86
N LEU A 38 -2.70 -0.94 -11.71
CA LEU A 38 -3.92 -0.24 -12.10
C LEU A 38 -4.23 -0.42 -13.59
N HIS A 39 -3.24 -0.26 -14.47
CA HIS A 39 -3.40 -0.50 -15.90
C HIS A 39 -3.76 -1.96 -16.20
N PHE A 40 -3.10 -2.91 -15.52
CA PHE A 40 -3.37 -4.33 -15.73
C PHE A 40 -4.79 -4.74 -15.29
N MET A 41 -5.34 -4.04 -14.30
CA MET A 41 -6.71 -4.20 -13.82
C MET A 41 -7.73 -3.40 -14.64
N LYS A 42 -7.31 -2.55 -15.59
CA LYS A 42 -8.17 -1.51 -16.21
C LYS A 42 -8.87 -0.66 -15.14
N ALA A 43 -8.16 -0.39 -14.04
CA ALA A 43 -8.70 0.27 -12.88
C ALA A 43 -8.68 1.79 -13.03
N ILE A 44 -9.72 2.44 -12.51
CA ILE A 44 -9.88 3.89 -12.46
C ILE A 44 -9.84 4.32 -10.99
N PRO A 45 -8.73 4.91 -10.52
CA PRO A 45 -8.68 5.53 -9.20
C PRO A 45 -9.39 6.89 -9.22
N SER A 46 -10.19 7.16 -8.20
CA SER A 46 -10.78 8.48 -7.92
C SER A 46 -10.32 8.96 -6.56
N THR A 47 -9.54 10.03 -6.54
CA THR A 47 -9.09 10.69 -5.30
C THR A 47 -10.24 11.37 -4.59
N TYR A 48 -11.15 12.03 -5.34
CA TYR A 48 -12.31 12.71 -4.80
C TYR A 48 -13.28 11.74 -4.09
N HIS A 49 -13.58 10.59 -4.71
CA HIS A 49 -14.46 9.58 -4.10
C HIS A 49 -13.72 8.58 -3.21
N GLN A 50 -12.39 8.72 -3.08
CA GLN A 50 -11.50 7.81 -2.37
C GLN A 50 -11.79 6.34 -2.72
N CYS A 51 -11.83 6.01 -4.00
CA CYS A 51 -12.14 4.65 -4.44
C CYS A 51 -11.36 4.26 -5.70
N VAL A 52 -11.30 2.95 -5.94
CA VAL A 52 -10.75 2.37 -7.16
C VAL A 52 -11.82 1.48 -7.78
N LYS A 53 -12.19 1.78 -9.03
CA LYS A 53 -13.15 0.99 -9.79
C LYS A 53 -12.44 0.13 -10.84
N PHE A 54 -12.93 -1.07 -11.11
CA PHE A 54 -12.37 -1.97 -12.13
C PHE A 54 -13.43 -2.98 -12.60
N PRO A 55 -13.30 -3.54 -13.81
CA PRO A 55 -14.19 -4.60 -14.27
C PRO A 55 -13.94 -5.92 -13.52
N GLY A 56 -15.02 -6.56 -13.05
CA GLY A 56 -15.02 -7.92 -12.54
C GLY A 56 -15.01 -8.98 -13.64
N LYS A 57 -15.01 -10.25 -13.24
CA LYS A 57 -14.93 -11.39 -14.19
C LYS A 57 -16.12 -11.45 -15.13
N ASP A 58 -17.30 -11.06 -14.64
CA ASP A 58 -18.56 -11.01 -15.39
C ASP A 58 -18.77 -9.67 -16.14
N GLY A 59 -17.78 -8.77 -16.08
CA GLY A 59 -17.87 -7.44 -16.67
C GLY A 59 -18.59 -6.40 -15.80
N THR A 60 -19.12 -6.77 -14.64
CA THR A 60 -19.70 -5.81 -13.69
C THR A 60 -18.62 -4.91 -13.10
N THR A 61 -18.97 -3.68 -12.75
CA THR A 61 -18.01 -2.77 -12.11
C THR A 61 -17.88 -3.09 -10.63
N GLN A 62 -16.69 -3.47 -10.20
CA GLN A 62 -16.35 -3.59 -8.79
C GLN A 62 -15.70 -2.29 -8.29
N THR A 63 -15.90 -2.00 -7.00
CA THR A 63 -15.37 -0.80 -6.36
C THR A 63 -14.69 -1.18 -5.05
N ILE A 64 -13.41 -0.84 -4.92
CA ILE A 64 -12.72 -0.82 -3.63
C ILE A 64 -12.85 0.60 -3.07
N ARG A 65 -13.41 0.73 -1.86
CA ARG A 65 -13.53 1.99 -1.13
C ARG A 65 -12.32 2.16 -0.22
N GLY A 66 -11.80 3.38 -0.12
CA GLY A 66 -10.83 3.74 0.91
C GLY A 66 -11.45 3.71 2.30
N ASP A 67 -10.63 3.43 3.29
CA ASP A 67 -10.98 3.53 4.71
C ASP A 67 -10.19 4.67 5.35
N GLN A 68 -10.85 5.80 5.56
CA GLN A 68 -10.23 6.99 6.12
C GLN A 68 -9.79 6.81 7.58
N ARG A 69 -10.50 5.97 8.36
CA ARG A 69 -10.14 5.72 9.76
C ARG A 69 -8.86 4.89 9.81
N ALA A 70 -8.82 3.79 9.06
CA ALA A 70 -7.61 2.96 8.94
C ALA A 70 -6.43 3.78 8.39
N ALA A 71 -6.65 4.65 7.39
CA ALA A 71 -5.60 5.51 6.86
C ALA A 71 -5.03 6.47 7.92
N ARG A 72 -5.89 7.04 8.78
CA ARG A 72 -5.46 7.90 9.88
C ARG A 72 -4.65 7.13 10.92
N GLU A 73 -5.09 5.93 11.28
CA GLU A 73 -4.36 5.06 12.21
C GLU A 73 -2.99 4.66 11.66
N LEU A 74 -2.92 4.31 10.37
CA LEU A 74 -1.67 4.02 9.66
C LEU A 74 -0.70 5.22 9.65
N LEU A 75 -1.22 6.44 9.46
CA LEU A 75 -0.41 7.66 9.53
C LEU A 75 0.17 7.86 10.93
N ILE A 76 -0.65 7.70 11.98
CA ILE A 76 -0.19 7.80 13.37
C ILE A 76 0.87 6.73 13.66
N ALA A 77 0.65 5.49 13.22
CA ALA A 77 1.61 4.41 13.37
C ALA A 77 2.93 4.73 12.64
N ALA A 78 2.87 5.28 11.43
CA ALA A 78 4.05 5.69 10.66
C ALA A 78 4.87 6.77 11.39
N ILE A 79 4.21 7.78 11.94
CA ILE A 79 4.85 8.85 12.72
C ILE A 79 5.54 8.26 13.96
N LYS A 80 4.86 7.37 14.70
CA LYS A 80 5.45 6.68 15.85
C LYS A 80 6.65 5.81 15.47
N LEU A 81 6.58 5.11 14.33
CA LEU A 81 7.69 4.31 13.81
C LEU A 81 8.92 5.18 13.49
N GLN A 82 8.72 6.40 12.98
CA GLN A 82 9.80 7.35 12.71
C GLN A 82 10.40 7.94 13.98
N GLN A 83 9.58 8.23 14.99
CA GLN A 83 10.02 8.73 16.30
C GLN A 83 10.75 7.67 17.14
N SER A 84 10.60 6.39 16.82
CA SER A 84 11.32 5.29 17.47
C SER A 84 12.80 5.17 17.08
N VAL A 85 13.31 6.07 16.21
CA VAL A 85 14.75 6.26 16.03
C VAL A 85 15.22 7.16 17.18
N PRO A 86 15.95 6.65 18.19
CA PRO A 86 16.41 7.50 19.27
C PRO A 86 17.41 8.50 18.68
N LEU A 87 17.19 9.78 18.95
CA LEU A 87 18.21 10.81 18.81
C LEU A 87 19.23 10.56 19.93
N VAL A 88 20.05 9.51 19.78
CA VAL A 88 21.23 9.26 20.63
C VAL A 88 22.30 10.26 20.19
N ASN A 89 22.08 11.53 20.51
CA ASN A 89 23.18 12.45 20.68
C ASN A 89 23.62 12.31 22.13
N SER A 90 24.69 11.52 22.31
CA SER A 90 25.47 11.47 23.53
C SER A 90 25.86 12.88 23.94
N VAL A 91 25.45 13.32 25.13
CA VAL A 91 26.25 14.26 25.91
C VAL A 91 26.76 13.46 27.10
N ALA A 92 28.02 13.04 27.01
CA ALA A 92 28.77 12.66 28.18
C ALA A 92 28.78 13.88 29.12
N LYS A 93 28.20 13.73 30.32
CA LYS A 93 28.45 14.69 31.39
C LYS A 93 29.82 14.37 32.02
N PRO A 94 30.59 15.39 32.42
CA PRO A 94 31.93 15.24 32.96
C PRO A 94 31.96 14.40 34.24
#